data_AF-A0A6V7JRV8-F1
#
_entry.id   AF-A0A6V7JRV8-F1
#
_cell.length_a   1.000
_cell.length_b   1.000
_cell.length_c   1.000
_cell.angle_alpha   90.00
_cell.angle_beta   90.00
_cell.angle_gamma   90.00
#
_symmetry.space_group_name_H-M   'P 1'
#
loop_
_entity.id
_entity.type
_entity.pdbx_description
1 polymer ?
#
loop_
_entity_poly.entity_id
_entity_poly.type
_entity_poly.pdbx_seq_one_letter_code
_entity_poly.pdbx_strand_id
1 'polypeptide(L)' 'DRHVKDSNRDPQMDSSQDYHLLLGYENKTHTVLRFSRQYDTCDPRDLKITVSDLAIFLFQIFYAIALSIWLSFPKIHYLG' A
#
# COMPACT_ATOMS: atom_id res chain seq x y z
N ASP A 1 11.71 -5.04 10.37
CA ASP A 1 10.29 -5.28 9.99
C ASP A 1 9.91 -6.72 10.34
N ARG A 2 8.71 -7.20 9.98
CA ARG A 2 8.25 -8.57 10.27
C ARG A 2 7.59 -9.18 9.04
N HIS A 3 7.74 -10.48 8.87
CA HIS A 3 7.18 -11.22 7.74
C HIS A 3 6.47 -12.51 8.19
N VAL A 4 5.50 -12.96 7.39
CA VAL A 4 4.72 -14.17 7.66
C VAL A 4 5.07 -15.22 6.61
N LYS A 5 5.50 -16.41 7.04
CA LYS A 5 5.87 -17.51 6.14
C LYS A 5 4.69 -18.43 5.80
N ASP A 6 3.70 -18.52 6.69
CA ASP A 6 2.50 -19.36 6.55
C ASP A 6 1.26 -18.61 7.02
N SER A 7 0.12 -18.82 6.37
CA SER A 7 -1.13 -18.05 6.51
C SER A 7 -1.77 -18.04 7.90
N ASN A 8 -1.19 -18.69 8.91
CA ASN A 8 -1.78 -18.84 10.25
C ASN A 8 -0.74 -18.77 11.39
N ARG A 9 0.39 -18.10 11.16
CA ARG A 9 1.48 -17.96 12.15
C ARG A 9 1.73 -16.50 12.49
N ASP A 10 2.17 -16.26 13.73
CA ASP A 10 2.58 -14.92 14.17
C ASP A 10 3.71 -14.36 13.27
N PRO A 11 3.70 -13.06 12.96
CA PRO A 11 4.75 -12.43 12.16
C PRO A 11 6.13 -12.57 12.82
N GLN A 12 7.03 -13.26 12.13
CA GLN A 12 8.40 -13.45 12.57
C GLN A 12 9.22 -12.19 12.32
N MET A 13 10.20 -11.92 13.18
CA MET A 13 11.14 -10.82 12.95
C MET A 13 11.92 -11.09 11.69
N ASP A 14 11.95 -10.13 10.77
CA ASP A 14 12.79 -10.26 9.59
C ASP A 14 14.26 -10.08 9.99
N SER A 15 15.11 -10.95 9.44
CA SER A 15 16.55 -10.91 9.60
C SER A 15 17.21 -9.87 8.69
N SER A 16 16.55 -9.49 7.60
CA SER A 16 16.91 -8.31 6.79
C SER A 16 16.10 -7.11 7.29
N GLN A 17 16.68 -5.91 7.25
CA GLN A 17 15.93 -4.67 7.49
C GLN A 17 15.87 -3.91 6.17
N ASP A 18 14.80 -4.14 5.42
CA ASP A 18 14.65 -3.59 4.07
C ASP A 18 13.92 -2.25 4.02
N TYR A 19 13.29 -1.87 5.13
CA TYR A 19 12.56 -0.62 5.29
C TYR A 19 13.35 0.37 6.13
N HIS A 20 13.55 1.56 5.59
CA HIS A 20 14.17 2.69 6.29
C HIS A 20 13.10 3.72 6.65
N LEU A 21 12.91 3.96 7.95
CA LEU A 21 12.04 5.03 8.43
C LEU A 21 12.69 6.39 8.15
N LEU A 22 11.98 7.25 7.43
CA LEU A 22 12.42 8.59 7.05
C LEU A 22 11.82 9.66 7.95
N LEU A 23 10.56 9.49 8.35
CA LEU A 23 9.82 10.42 9.20
C LEU A 23 8.75 9.67 9.97
N GLY A 24 8.56 10.01 11.24
CA GLY A 24 7.43 9.56 12.04
C GLY A 24 6.95 10.70 12.92
N TYR A 25 5.66 11.01 12.86
CA TYR A 25 5.04 11.92 13.82
C TYR A 25 3.59 11.55 14.04
N GLU A 26 3.10 11.85 15.24
CA GLU A 26 1.72 11.67 15.61
C GLU A 26 1.09 13.03 15.89
N ASN A 27 -0.12 13.23 15.39
CA ASN A 27 -0.96 14.38 15.73
C ASN A 27 -2.24 13.89 16.42
N LYS A 28 -3.12 14.81 16.82
CA LYS A 28 -4.34 14.48 17.58
C LYS A 28 -5.27 13.48 16.90
N THR A 29 -5.15 13.29 15.59
CA THR A 29 -6.08 12.46 14.82
C THR A 29 -5.41 11.23 14.22
N HIS A 30 -4.13 11.29 13.86
CA HIS A 30 -3.46 10.22 13.14
C HIS A 30 -1.96 10.17 13.44
N THR A 31 -1.38 8.98 13.24
CA THR A 31 0.05 8.78 13.14
C THR A 31 0.47 8.72 11.67
N VAL A 32 1.51 9.46 11.31
CA VAL A 32 2.09 9.48 9.97
C VAL A 32 3.48 8.87 10.03
N LEU A 33 3.70 7.82 9.22
CA LEU A 33 5.01 7.21 9.00
C LEU A 33 5.38 7.33 7.53
N ARG A 34 6.56 7.88 7.25
CA ARG A 34 7.17 7.89 5.93
C ARG A 34 8.40 7.00 5.96
N PHE A 35 8.48 6.07 5.03
CA PHE A 35 9.60 5.15 4.90
C PHE A 35 9.98 4.97 3.44
N SER A 36 11.14 4.38 3.19
CA SER A 36 11.60 3.94 1.88
C SER A 36 12.01 2.48 1.93
N ARG A 37 11.84 1.78 0.81
CA ARG A 37 12.28 0.41 0.57
C ARG A 37 12.82 0.34 -0.86
N GLN A 38 13.85 -0.47 -1.10
CA GLN A 38 14.31 -0.73 -2.46
C GLN A 38 13.25 -1.54 -3.26
N TYR A 39 13.24 -1.39 -4.58
CA TYR A 39 12.36 -2.18 -5.44
C TYR A 39 12.78 -3.67 -5.44
N ASP A 40 14.08 -3.92 -5.47
CA ASP A 40 14.70 -5.22 -5.26
C ASP A 40 15.57 -5.12 -4.01
N THR A 41 15.20 -5.86 -2.97
CA THR A 41 15.92 -5.90 -1.68
C THR A 41 17.02 -6.95 -1.66
N CYS A 42 17.15 -7.74 -2.74
CA CYS A 42 18.04 -8.90 -2.83
C CYS A 42 17.77 -9.99 -1.78
N ASP A 43 16.68 -9.89 -1.00
CA ASP A 43 16.21 -10.95 -0.13
C ASP A 43 15.27 -11.89 -0.92
N PRO A 44 15.56 -13.19 -1.02
CA PRO A 44 14.70 -14.13 -1.76
C PRO A 44 13.32 -14.35 -1.12
N ARG A 45 13.12 -13.90 0.13
CA ARG A 45 11.84 -13.98 0.86
C ARG A 45 10.94 -12.78 0.56
N ASP A 46 11.50 -11.76 -0.04
CA ASP A 46 10.83 -10.52 -0.39
C ASP A 46 10.25 -10.54 -1.81
N LEU A 47 9.13 -9.86 -1.99
CA LEU A 47 8.59 -9.62 -3.32
C LEU A 47 9.37 -8.48 -3.98
N LYS A 48 9.90 -8.73 -5.18
CA LYS A 48 10.47 -7.69 -6.03
C LYS A 48 9.33 -6.85 -6.61
N ILE A 49 9.41 -5.54 -6.44
CA ILE A 49 8.45 -4.62 -7.02
C ILE A 49 8.89 -4.33 -8.46
N THR A 50 8.12 -4.81 -9.43
CA THR A 50 8.38 -4.58 -10.85
C THR A 50 7.54 -3.44 -11.40
N VAL A 51 7.89 -2.95 -12.60
CA VAL A 51 7.10 -1.93 -13.31
C VAL A 51 5.65 -2.40 -13.54
N SER A 52 5.45 -3.69 -13.79
CA SER A 52 4.13 -4.28 -13.95
C SER A 52 3.30 -4.19 -12.68
N ASP A 53 3.90 -4.47 -11.52
CA ASP A 53 3.22 -4.36 -10.22
C ASP A 53 2.82 -2.91 -9.92
N LEU A 54 3.71 -1.96 -10.24
CA LEU A 54 3.41 -0.53 -10.10
C LEU A 54 2.26 -0.11 -11.03
N ALA A 55 2.23 -0.58 -12.27
CA ALA A 55 1.16 -0.26 -13.22
C ALA A 55 -0.21 -0.78 -12.73
N ILE A 56 -0.26 -2.01 -12.21
CA ILE A 56 -1.48 -2.60 -11.64
C ILE A 56 -1.96 -1.78 -10.43
N PHE A 57 -1.04 -1.45 -9.52
CA PHE A 57 -1.37 -0.67 -8.33
C PHE A 57 -1.88 0.73 -8.67
N LEU A 58 -1.23 1.42 -9.61
CA LEU A 58 -1.66 2.74 -10.09
C LEU A 58 -3.02 2.68 -10.80
N PHE A 59 -3.26 1.66 -11.62
CA PHE A 59 -4.56 1.46 -12.26
C PHE A 59 -5.66 1.23 -11.22
N GLN A 60 -5.39 0.39 -10.21
CA GLN A 60 -6.35 0.11 -9.14
C GLN A 60 -6.66 1.36 -8.30
N ILE A 61 -5.64 2.15 -7.94
CA ILE A 61 -5.84 3.42 -7.22
C ILE A 61 -6.65 4.39 -8.07
N PHE A 62 -6.28 4.57 -9.34
CA PHE A 62 -7.00 5.47 -10.24
C PHE A 62 -8.46 5.07 -10.38
N TYR A 63 -8.73 3.77 -10.57
CA TYR A 63 -10.08 3.24 -10.66
C TYR A 63 -10.87 3.44 -9.36
N ALA A 64 -10.26 3.18 -8.19
CA ALA A 64 -10.90 3.39 -6.90
C ALA A 64 -11.28 4.86 -6.69
N ILE A 65 -10.37 5.79 -6.98
CA ILE A 65 -10.64 7.24 -6.88
C ILE A 65 -11.74 7.65 -7.86
N ALA A 66 -11.66 7.22 -9.13
CA ALA A 66 -12.65 7.52 -10.15
C ALA A 66 -14.04 6.99 -9.76
N LEU A 67 -14.12 5.77 -9.20
CA LEU A 67 -15.35 5.17 -8.70
C LEU A 67 -15.90 5.94 -7.50
N SER A 68 -15.07 6.33 -6.53
CA SER A 68 -15.50 7.14 -5.38
C SER A 68 -16.07 8.49 -5.82
N ILE A 69 -15.44 9.15 -6.81
CA ILE A 69 -15.94 10.38 -7.40
C ILE A 69 -17.27 10.13 -8.12
N TRP A 70 -17.36 9.09 -8.94
CA TRP A 70 -18.58 8.72 -9.66
C TRP A 70 -19.76 8.48 -8.71
N LEU A 71 -19.54 7.74 -7.63
CA LEU A 71 -20.55 7.46 -6.60
C LEU A 71 -20.95 8.69 -5.78
N SER A 72 -20.14 9.75 -5.79
CA SER A 72 -20.44 11.02 -5.11
C SER A 72 -21.39 11.91 -5.92
N PHE A 73 -21.63 11.61 -7.21
CA PHE A 73 -22.63 12.35 -7.98
C PHE A 73 -24.05 11.88 -7.65
N PRO A 74 -25.00 12.80 -7.38
CA PRO A 74 -26.39 12.43 -7.20
C PRO A 74 -26.94 11.85 -8.50
N LYS A 75 -27.65 10.71 -8.41
CA LYS A 75 -28.37 10.12 -9.55
C LYS A 75 -29.40 11.14 -10.04
N ILE A 76 -29.16 11.71 -11.20
CA ILE A 76 -30.13 12.58 -11.86
C ILE A 76 -31.29 11.68 -12.32
N HIS A 77 -32.40 11.73 -11.59
CA HIS A 77 -33.66 11.16 -12.07
C HIS A 77 -34.14 12.07 -13.21
N TYR A 78 -33.95 11.63 -14.45
CA TYR A 78 -34.66 12.19 -15.59
C TYR A 78 -36.15 11.89 -15.41
N LEU A 79 -36.91 12.86 -14.89
CA LEU A 79 -38.37 12.85 -14.95
C LEU A 79 -38.75 13.11 -16.41
N GLY A 80 -39.27 12.07 -17.06
CA GLY A 80 -39.98 12.18 -18.34
C GLY A 80 -41.42 12.61 -18.15
#